data_AF-S9TD38-F1
#
_entry.id   AF-S9TD38-F1
#
_cell.length_a   1.000
_cell.length_b   1.000
_cell.length_c   1.000
_cell.angle_alpha   90.00
_cell.angle_beta   90.00
_cell.angle_gamma   90.00
#
_symmetry.space_group_name_H-M   'P 1'
#
loop_
_entity.id
_entity.type
_entity.pdbx_description
1 polymer ?
#
loop_
_entity_poly.entity_id
_entity_poly.type
_entity_poly.pdbx_seq_one_letter_code
_entity_poly.pdbx_strand_id
1 'polypeptide(L)'
;VADPGGTTDAGALYVFTRSGGTWTQASKLTASDKAAGDNFGSSVSLSSDGNTAVVGASGADPGGISNAGAAYVFTRSGGTWTQQAKLTASD
;
A
#
# COMPACT_ATOMS: atom_id res chain seq x y z
N VAL A 1 9.39 -2.61 -14.75
CA VAL A 1 9.95 -1.24 -14.69
C VAL A 1 10.15 -0.89 -13.22
N ALA A 2 11.40 -0.78 -12.78
CA ALA A 2 11.74 -0.33 -11.43
C ALA A 2 11.34 1.14 -11.26
N ASP A 3 10.88 1.51 -10.06
CA ASP A 3 10.50 2.88 -9.73
C ASP A 3 11.76 3.76 -9.59
N PRO A 4 11.84 4.96 -10.20
CA PRO A 4 12.98 5.84 -10.04
C PRO A 4 12.98 6.36 -8.58
N GLY A 5 13.91 5.86 -7.78
CA GLY A 5 13.93 5.99 -6.31
C GLY A 5 14.07 4.65 -5.58
N GLY A 6 14.19 3.54 -6.33
CA GLY A 6 14.18 2.15 -5.90
C GLY A 6 14.99 1.81 -4.65
N THR A 7 14.32 1.87 -3.51
CA THR A 7 14.55 0.96 -2.40
C THR A 7 14.11 -0.43 -2.87
N THR A 8 15.04 -1.37 -2.97
CA THR A 8 14.76 -2.76 -3.37
C THR A 8 13.65 -3.33 -2.49
N ASP A 9 12.66 -3.97 -3.11
CA ASP A 9 11.56 -4.64 -2.41
C ASP A 9 10.70 -3.76 -1.48
N ALA A 10 10.73 -2.44 -1.67
CA ALA A 10 9.84 -1.54 -0.94
C ALA A 10 8.36 -1.68 -1.34
N GLY A 11 8.10 -2.19 -2.54
CA GLY A 11 6.75 -2.51 -3.03
C GLY A 11 5.88 -1.30 -3.43
N ALA A 12 4.77 -1.58 -4.09
CA ALA A 12 3.73 -0.61 -4.46
C ALA A 12 2.41 -1.32 -4.75
N LEU A 13 1.29 -0.64 -4.47
CA LEU A 13 -0.05 -1.08 -4.86
C LEU A 13 -0.51 -0.31 -6.09
N TYR A 14 -1.02 -1.00 -7.10
CA TYR A 14 -1.59 -0.40 -8.30
C TYR A 14 -3.10 -0.61 -8.32
N VAL A 15 -3.84 0.49 -8.45
CA VAL A 15 -5.31 0.45 -8.52
C VAL A 15 -5.73 0.55 -9.98
N PHE A 16 -6.55 -0.40 -10.42
CA PHE A 16 -7.14 -0.41 -11.76
C PHE A 16 -8.65 -0.25 -11.68
N THR A 17 -9.22 0.56 -12.57
CA THR A 17 -10.67 0.67 -12.75
C THR A 17 -11.07 -0.02 -14.05
N ARG A 18 -12.24 -0.68 -14.06
CA ARG A 18 -12.78 -1.33 -15.25
C ARG A 18 -13.99 -0.55 -15.78
N SER A 19 -13.97 -0.19 -17.05
CA SER A 19 -15.10 0.43 -17.75
C SER A 19 -15.20 -0.10 -19.17
N GLY A 20 -16.40 -0.47 -19.62
CA GLY A 20 -16.62 -0.99 -20.97
C GLY A 20 -15.78 -2.23 -21.31
N GLY A 21 -15.43 -3.05 -20.30
CA GLY A 21 -14.56 -4.22 -20.46
C GLY A 21 -13.06 -3.92 -20.36
N THR A 22 -12.64 -2.68 -20.50
CA THR A 22 -11.24 -2.23 -20.46
C THR A 22 -10.79 -1.92 -19.04
N TRP A 23 -9.59 -2.37 -18.67
CA TRP A 23 -8.92 -2.00 -17.43
C TRP A 23 -7.98 -0.81 -17.65
N THR A 24 -8.00 0.15 -16.74
CA THR A 24 -7.12 1.33 -16.77
C THR A 24 -6.49 1.52 -15.41
N GLN A 25 -5.15 1.71 -15.37
CA GLN A 25 -4.45 2.03 -14.13
C GLN A 25 -4.87 3.44 -13.67
N ALA A 26 -5.55 3.52 -12.53
CA ALA A 26 -6.06 4.77 -11.99
C ALA A 26 -5.09 5.40 -10.98
N SER A 27 -4.34 4.59 -10.22
CA SER A 27 -3.44 5.11 -9.18
C SER A 27 -2.31 4.13 -8.89
N LYS A 28 -1.19 4.67 -8.40
CA LYS A 28 -0.11 3.93 -7.75
C LYS A 28 0.00 4.44 -6.32
N LEU A 29 -0.07 3.54 -5.34
CA LEU A 29 0.00 3.82 -3.92
C LEU A 29 1.28 3.22 -3.36
N THR A 30 1.96 3.99 -2.51
CA THR A 30 3.15 3.55 -1.77
C THR A 30 2.99 3.93 -0.32
N ALA A 31 3.59 3.18 0.60
CA ALA A 31 3.73 3.63 1.97
C ALA A 31 4.45 4.99 2.04
N SER A 32 3.96 5.88 2.92
CA SER A 32 4.54 7.21 3.15
C SER A 32 5.97 7.14 3.68
N ASP A 33 6.30 6.06 4.39
CA ASP A 33 7.58 5.79 5.04
C ASP A 33 8.31 4.58 4.43
N LYS A 34 8.02 4.27 3.16
CA LYS A 34 8.58 3.10 2.46
C LYS A 34 10.10 2.98 2.62
N ALA A 35 10.56 1.79 2.99
CA ALA A 35 11.97 1.42 3.07
C ALA A 35 12.25 0.16 2.25
N ALA A 36 13.52 -0.11 2.00
CA ALA A 36 13.93 -1.33 1.30
C ALA A 36 13.58 -2.55 2.14
N GLY A 37 13.01 -3.59 1.52
CA GLY A 37 12.62 -4.81 2.22
C GLY A 37 11.28 -4.77 2.94
N ASP A 38 10.55 -3.65 2.94
CA ASP A 38 9.24 -3.54 3.61
C ASP A 38 8.20 -4.52 3.07
N ASN A 39 8.35 -4.97 1.82
CA ASN A 39 7.41 -5.86 1.14
C ASN A 39 5.97 -5.30 1.14
N PHE A 40 5.83 -3.98 0.93
CA PHE A 40 4.53 -3.33 0.83
C PHE A 40 3.72 -3.91 -0.34
N GLY A 41 2.48 -4.27 -0.07
CA GLY A 41 1.63 -4.95 -1.06
C GLY A 41 1.71 -6.47 -1.00
N SER A 42 2.39 -7.04 0.00
CA SER A 42 2.40 -8.48 0.30
C SER A 42 1.00 -9.06 0.55
N SER A 43 0.08 -8.24 1.05
CA SER A 43 -1.35 -8.57 1.17
C SER A 43 -2.20 -7.32 0.96
N VAL A 44 -3.42 -7.50 0.43
CA VAL A 44 -4.36 -6.42 0.15
C VAL A 44 -5.78 -6.87 0.49
N SER A 45 -6.52 -6.00 1.17
CA SER A 45 -7.97 -6.11 1.32
C SER A 45 -8.62 -4.81 0.85
N LEU A 46 -9.75 -4.92 0.16
CA LEU A 46 -10.54 -3.78 -0.32
C LEU A 46 -11.95 -3.88 0.26
N SER A 47 -12.46 -2.78 0.79
CA SER A 47 -13.83 -2.69 1.29
C SER A 47 -14.84 -2.93 0.17
N SER A 48 -16.06 -3.35 0.54
CA SER A 48 -17.13 -3.66 -0.41
C SER A 48 -17.55 -2.46 -1.28
N ASP A 49 -17.41 -1.24 -0.76
CA ASP A 49 -17.69 -0.01 -1.50
C ASP A 49 -16.51 0.47 -2.36
N GLY A 50 -15.36 -0.22 -2.29
CA GLY A 50 -14.16 0.09 -3.05
C GLY A 50 -13.41 1.35 -2.60
N ASN A 51 -13.76 1.94 -1.45
CA ASN A 51 -13.19 3.20 -0.98
C ASN A 51 -12.16 3.06 0.13
N THR A 52 -11.97 1.88 0.72
CA THR A 52 -10.94 1.65 1.75
C THR A 52 -10.12 0.44 1.38
N ALA A 53 -8.80 0.61 1.30
CA ALA A 53 -7.85 -0.47 1.09
C ALA A 53 -6.93 -0.61 2.31
N VAL A 54 -6.72 -1.83 2.78
CA VAL A 54 -5.70 -2.15 3.78
C VAL A 54 -4.60 -2.95 3.10
N VAL A 55 -3.36 -2.50 3.26
CA VAL A 55 -2.19 -3.06 2.59
C VAL A 55 -1.15 -3.49 3.61
N GLY A 56 -0.74 -4.75 3.55
CA GLY A 56 0.32 -5.29 4.40
C GLY A 56 1.71 -4.95 3.89
N ALA A 57 2.63 -4.71 4.82
CA ALA A 57 4.07 -4.61 4.62
C ALA A 57 4.75 -5.51 5.66
N SER A 58 4.94 -6.78 5.32
CA SER A 58 5.42 -7.79 6.28
C SER A 58 6.88 -7.60 6.70
N GLY A 59 7.68 -6.88 5.92
CA GLY A 59 9.07 -6.59 6.25
C GLY A 59 9.28 -5.21 6.86
N ALA A 60 8.21 -4.48 7.18
CA ALA A 60 8.34 -3.16 7.79
C ALA A 60 8.91 -3.26 9.21
N ASP A 61 9.72 -2.26 9.58
CA ASP A 61 10.44 -2.18 10.86
C ASP A 61 9.92 -1.05 11.78
N PRO A 62 8.63 -1.04 12.19
CA PRO A 62 8.11 0.01 13.05
C PRO A 62 8.88 0.08 14.38
N GLY A 63 9.23 1.29 14.81
CA GLY A 63 10.02 1.50 16.02
C GLY A 63 11.43 0.90 15.98
N GLY A 64 11.91 0.48 14.80
CA GLY A 64 13.19 -0.19 14.63
C GLY A 64 13.18 -1.69 14.97
N ILE A 65 12.00 -2.29 15.17
CA ILE A 65 11.88 -3.73 15.44
C ILE A 65 11.85 -4.47 14.11
N SER A 66 12.86 -5.29 13.86
CA SER A 66 13.05 -5.96 12.58
C SER A 66 11.87 -6.87 12.21
N ASN A 67 11.29 -6.65 11.03
CA ASN A 67 10.18 -7.38 10.43
C ASN A 67 8.96 -7.52 11.35
N ALA A 68 8.73 -6.58 12.26
CA ALA A 68 7.51 -6.58 13.09
C ALA A 68 6.24 -6.38 12.23
N GLY A 69 6.40 -5.84 11.03
CA GLY A 69 5.35 -5.67 10.06
C GLY A 69 4.47 -4.47 10.35
N ALA A 70 3.79 -3.99 9.32
CA ALA A 70 2.80 -2.93 9.43
C ALA A 70 1.66 -3.15 8.43
N ALA A 71 0.52 -2.52 8.73
CA ALA A 71 -0.59 -2.39 7.78
C ALA A 71 -0.89 -0.92 7.51
N TYR A 72 -1.17 -0.59 6.27
CA TYR A 72 -1.43 0.77 5.81
C TYR A 72 -2.85 0.88 5.32
N VAL A 73 -3.59 1.86 5.86
CA VAL A 73 -4.97 2.14 5.48
C VAL A 73 -4.98 3.27 4.48
N PHE A 74 -5.57 3.03 3.31
CA PHE A 74 -5.82 4.04 2.28
C PHE A 74 -7.32 4.25 2.12
N THR A 75 -7.73 5.51 2.00
CA THR A 75 -9.11 5.88 1.70
C THR A 75 -9.20 6.60 0.36
N ARG A 76 -10.28 6.35 -0.38
CA ARG A 76 -10.56 6.98 -1.67
C ARG A 76 -11.69 7.99 -1.54
N SER A 77 -11.48 9.19 -2.06
CA SER A 77 -12.52 10.20 -2.23
C SER A 77 -12.35 10.92 -3.56
N GLY A 78 -13.42 11.06 -4.34
CA GLY A 78 -13.39 11.72 -5.64
C GLY A 78 -12.40 11.10 -6.64
N GLY A 79 -12.09 9.80 -6.51
CA GLY A 79 -11.12 9.11 -7.35
C GLY A 79 -9.69 9.09 -6.78
N THR A 80 -9.36 9.98 -5.85
CA THR A 80 -8.04 10.13 -5.23
C THR A 80 -7.89 9.25 -4.01
N TRP A 81 -6.76 8.55 -3.91
CA TRP A 81 -6.39 7.74 -2.74
C TRP A 81 -5.42 8.49 -1.84
N THR A 82 -5.63 8.41 -0.53
CA THR A 82 -4.77 8.99 0.50
C THR A 82 -4.47 7.95 1.58
N GLN A 83 -3.21 7.84 2.01
CA GLN A 83 -2.87 7.05 3.19
C GLN A 83 -3.42 7.76 4.42
N GLN A 84 -4.27 7.08 5.18
CA GLN A 84 -4.93 7.64 6.36
C GLN A 84 -4.33 7.16 7.68
N ALA A 85 -3.75 5.96 7.69
CA ALA A 85 -3.09 5.43 8.88
C ALA A 85 -2.00 4.41 8.54
N LYS A 86 -1.03 4.29 9.45
CA LYS A 86 -0.15 3.12 9.61
C LYS A 86 -0.54 2.45 10.91
N LEU A 87 -0.78 1.14 10.86
CA LEU A 87 -1.13 0.29 11.99
C LEU A 87 0.07 -0.60 12.30
N THR A 88 0.46 -0.65 13.57
CA THR A 88 1.56 -1.47 14.09
C THR A 88 1.07 -2.21 15.34
N ALA A 89 1.76 -3.28 15.71
CA ALA A 89 1.59 -3.91 17.01
C ALA A 89 1.89 -2.91 18.15
N SER A 90 1.29 -3.11 19.32
CA SER A 90 1.46 -2.24 20.50
C SER A 90 2.08 -2.96 21.69
N ASP A 91 2.31 -4.27 21.57
CA ASP A 91 2.81 -5.19 22.59
C ASP A 91 4.29 -5.54 22.41
#